data_AF-D0N1R7-F1
#
_entry.id   AF-D0N1R7-F1
#
_cell.length_a   1.000
_cell.length_b   1.000
_cell.length_c   1.000
_cell.angle_alpha   90.00
_cell.angle_beta   90.00
_cell.angle_gamma   90.00
#
_symmetry.space_group_name_H-M   'P 1'
#
loop_
_entity.id
_entity.type
_entity.pdbx_description
1 polymer ?
#
loop_
_entity_poly.entity_id
_entity_poly.type
_entity_poly.pdbx_seq_one_letter_code
_entity_poly.pdbx_strand_id
1 'polypeptide(L)'
;MKTDPEAAQKLSGLLSPATTRNLSRALKSVRTSTPASETANAAAVTPPTTQELKMVALQMGLPFIGFGFVDNFIMIIAGDYIDLTLGVSLGISSMAAAGIGNTISDIAGLGLGNVVEDFCARIGLPVPALTNEQMLLKSTRLAKVTGSSIGVTIGCLLGMVPLLFLETRPKNDNPAPSKPTAIASDVARSVLQWFESNSQCQKKVLPSEWTVLAGIVLCSPSSEPNDKLRVLAVATGNKCLGRRDLNADGLVVNDCHAEVLARRALLRYLYAEALSWQENGLELSEHSIFERHSTSRRLVLKPQHSLHLFISEAPCGDAAIYELRHDVVDELVQQREAKTGQAGQRERSALRLTGAKAHSKRPRDEDADDTPPDKKFAQAVGIARVKSGRSDLPLEKQTLSMSCSDKLAKWNALGLQGSLLLQWFEPIFLSSFISSTGF
;
A
#
# COMPACT_ATOMS: atom_id res chain seq x y z
N MET A 1 14.08 -40.97 -46.50
CA MET A 1 14.79 -41.79 -45.49
C MET A 1 14.94 -43.28 -45.86
N LYS A 2 14.30 -43.81 -46.91
CA LYS A 2 14.54 -45.21 -47.36
C LYS A 2 15.81 -45.41 -48.20
N THR A 3 16.54 -44.34 -48.54
CA THR A 3 17.62 -44.38 -49.54
C THR A 3 18.96 -43.82 -49.06
N ASP A 4 19.09 -43.42 -47.79
CA ASP A 4 20.39 -42.94 -47.26
C ASP A 4 20.52 -43.25 -45.75
N PRO A 5 21.31 -44.28 -45.38
CA PRO A 5 21.53 -44.66 -43.99
C PRO A 5 22.43 -43.69 -43.21
N GLU A 6 23.31 -42.91 -43.88
CA GLU A 6 24.16 -41.92 -43.20
C GLU A 6 23.34 -40.70 -42.74
N ALA A 7 22.36 -40.27 -43.55
CA ALA A 7 21.46 -39.19 -43.18
C ALA A 7 20.62 -39.51 -41.93
N ALA A 8 20.21 -40.77 -41.76
CA ALA A 8 19.47 -41.22 -40.58
C ALA A 8 20.32 -41.20 -39.31
N GLN A 9 21.62 -41.52 -39.43
CA GLN A 9 22.56 -41.51 -38.32
C GLN A 9 22.91 -40.08 -37.88
N LYS A 10 23.12 -39.16 -38.83
CA LYS A 10 23.28 -37.72 -38.56
C LYS A 10 22.05 -37.10 -37.89
N LEU A 11 20.84 -37.45 -38.35
CA LEU A 11 19.60 -36.97 -37.75
C LEU A 11 19.46 -37.47 -36.30
N SER A 12 19.85 -38.71 -36.03
CA SER A 12 19.80 -39.29 -34.67
C SER A 12 20.77 -38.63 -33.68
N GLY A 13 21.88 -38.05 -34.16
CA GLY A 13 22.82 -37.29 -33.34
C GLY A 13 22.40 -35.85 -33.04
N LEU A 14 21.49 -35.28 -33.83
CA LEU A 14 20.92 -33.94 -33.62
C LEU A 14 19.64 -33.95 -32.76
N LEU A 15 19.07 -35.12 -32.52
CA LEU A 15 17.83 -35.30 -31.79
C LEU A 15 18.11 -35.78 -30.37
N SER A 16 17.36 -35.23 -29.40
CA SER A 16 17.48 -35.69 -28.02
C SER A 16 17.13 -37.19 -27.90
N PRO A 17 17.69 -37.92 -26.91
CA PRO A 17 17.40 -39.34 -26.72
C PRO A 17 15.91 -39.65 -26.52
N ALA A 18 15.11 -38.68 -26.07
CA ALA A 18 13.65 -38.80 -25.97
C ALA A 18 12.99 -38.70 -27.36
N THR A 19 13.41 -37.74 -28.17
CA THR A 19 12.88 -37.52 -29.52
C THR A 19 13.19 -38.68 -30.45
N THR A 20 14.40 -39.25 -30.37
CA THR A 20 14.80 -40.42 -31.17
C THR A 20 13.99 -41.66 -30.80
N ARG A 21 13.70 -41.87 -29.51
CA ARG A 21 12.82 -42.97 -29.06
C ARG A 21 11.39 -42.81 -29.56
N ASN A 22 10.83 -41.61 -29.47
CA ASN A 22 9.46 -41.33 -29.94
C ASN A 22 9.35 -41.46 -31.47
N LEU A 23 10.34 -40.97 -32.22
CA LEU A 23 10.40 -41.10 -33.68
C LEU A 23 10.51 -42.58 -34.10
N SER A 24 11.34 -43.36 -33.41
CA SER A 24 11.48 -44.80 -33.70
C SER A 24 10.19 -45.58 -33.42
N ARG A 25 9.42 -45.17 -32.39
CA ARG A 25 8.14 -45.77 -32.01
C ARG A 25 7.05 -45.41 -33.04
N ALA A 26 7.01 -44.17 -33.51
CA ALA A 26 6.12 -43.73 -34.57
C ALA A 26 6.44 -44.38 -35.93
N LEU A 27 7.72 -44.49 -36.30
CA LEU A 27 8.13 -45.17 -37.53
C LEU A 27 7.82 -46.66 -37.51
N LYS A 28 7.91 -47.33 -36.35
CA LYS A 28 7.48 -48.72 -36.19
C LYS A 28 5.98 -48.88 -36.38
N SER A 29 5.16 -47.93 -35.90
CA SER A 29 3.70 -47.99 -36.10
C SER A 29 3.29 -47.75 -37.55
N VAL A 30 4.04 -46.92 -38.30
CA VAL A 30 3.85 -46.71 -39.75
C VAL A 30 4.32 -47.91 -40.58
N ARG A 31 5.32 -48.68 -40.10
CA ARG A 31 5.85 -49.85 -40.81
C ARG A 31 4.95 -51.09 -40.69
N THR A 32 4.07 -51.13 -39.70
CA THR A 32 3.08 -52.20 -39.49
C THR A 32 1.78 -52.00 -40.28
N SER A 33 1.57 -50.86 -40.94
CA SER A 33 0.45 -50.66 -41.88
C SER A 33 0.88 -50.99 -43.32
N THR A 34 0.52 -52.19 -43.79
CA THR A 34 0.67 -52.64 -45.19
C THR A 34 -0.29 -51.86 -46.10
N PRO A 35 0.05 -51.55 -47.37
CA PRO A 35 -0.83 -50.77 -48.24
C PRO A 35 -1.98 -51.64 -48.77
N ALA A 36 -3.21 -51.37 -48.33
CA ALA A 36 -4.41 -51.97 -48.88
C ALA A 36 -5.10 -50.97 -49.82
N SER A 37 -5.13 -51.35 -51.11
CA SER A 37 -6.02 -50.98 -52.21
C SER A 37 -6.91 -49.73 -52.05
N GLU A 38 -6.63 -48.73 -52.88
CA GLU A 38 -7.54 -47.65 -53.25
C GLU A 38 -8.79 -48.20 -53.96
N THR A 39 -9.92 -48.28 -53.27
CA THR A 39 -11.26 -48.16 -53.87
C THR A 39 -12.24 -47.66 -52.81
N ALA A 40 -12.76 -46.46 -53.05
CA ALA A 40 -14.02 -45.90 -52.58
C ALA A 40 -14.68 -46.50 -51.32
N ASN A 41 -14.54 -45.80 -50.20
CA ASN A 41 -15.68 -45.38 -49.38
C ASN A 41 -15.17 -44.35 -48.36
N ALA A 42 -15.84 -43.20 -48.28
CA ALA A 42 -15.68 -42.25 -47.17
C ALA A 42 -16.20 -42.93 -45.89
N ALA A 43 -15.36 -43.75 -45.27
CA ALA A 43 -15.66 -44.38 -43.99
C ALA A 43 -15.75 -43.27 -42.95
N ALA A 44 -16.95 -43.06 -42.40
CA ALA A 44 -17.16 -42.15 -41.29
C ALA A 44 -16.22 -42.55 -40.14
N VAL A 45 -15.29 -41.66 -39.77
CA VAL A 45 -14.35 -41.88 -38.68
C VAL A 45 -15.14 -42.25 -37.42
N THR A 46 -14.90 -43.44 -36.87
CA THR A 46 -15.60 -43.93 -35.70
C THR A 46 -15.29 -43.06 -34.48
N PRO A 47 -16.29 -42.49 -33.80
CA PRO A 47 -16.07 -41.60 -32.67
C PRO A 47 -15.42 -42.35 -31.50
N PRO A 48 -14.52 -41.71 -30.74
CA PRO A 48 -13.91 -42.30 -29.56
C PRO A 48 -14.97 -42.64 -28.51
N THR A 49 -14.73 -43.72 -27.77
CA THR A 49 -15.55 -44.12 -26.63
C THR A 49 -15.42 -43.11 -25.48
N THR A 50 -16.42 -43.09 -24.60
CA THR A 50 -16.43 -42.21 -23.42
C THR A 50 -15.23 -42.46 -22.48
N GLN A 51 -14.71 -43.70 -22.43
CA GLN A 51 -13.51 -44.02 -21.65
C GLN A 51 -12.25 -43.41 -22.28
N GLU A 52 -12.10 -43.49 -23.61
CA GLU A 52 -10.98 -42.88 -24.33
C GLU A 52 -11.01 -41.35 -24.22
N LEU A 53 -12.20 -40.73 -24.29
CA LEU A 53 -12.36 -39.29 -24.08
C LEU A 53 -11.97 -38.86 -22.66
N LYS A 54 -12.32 -39.65 -21.64
CA LYS A 54 -11.89 -39.41 -20.24
C LYS A 54 -10.38 -39.52 -20.08
N MET A 55 -9.75 -40.49 -20.73
CA MET A 55 -8.29 -40.64 -20.72
C MET A 55 -7.59 -39.47 -21.41
N VAL A 56 -8.12 -39.00 -22.55
CA VAL A 56 -7.63 -37.79 -23.23
C VAL A 56 -7.74 -36.57 -22.32
N ALA A 57 -8.90 -36.38 -21.66
CA ALA A 57 -9.10 -35.26 -20.75
C ALA A 57 -8.12 -35.30 -19.56
N LEU A 58 -7.91 -36.47 -18.96
CA LEU A 58 -6.98 -36.65 -17.85
C LEU A 58 -5.52 -36.38 -18.25
N GLN A 59 -5.09 -36.92 -19.39
CA GLN A 59 -3.72 -36.76 -19.87
C GLN A 59 -3.42 -35.31 -20.27
N MET A 60 -4.38 -34.61 -20.86
CA MET A 60 -4.21 -33.19 -21.17
C MET A 60 -4.31 -32.33 -19.92
N GLY A 61 -5.17 -32.66 -18.96
CA GLY A 61 -5.37 -31.87 -17.75
C GLY A 61 -4.17 -31.86 -16.81
N LEU A 62 -3.46 -32.99 -16.66
CA LEU A 62 -2.37 -33.12 -15.69
C LEU A 62 -1.24 -32.08 -15.90
N PRO A 63 -0.77 -31.82 -17.13
CA PRO A 63 0.16 -30.73 -17.37
C PRO A 63 -0.33 -29.34 -16.96
N PHE A 64 -1.60 -29.07 -17.23
CA PHE A 64 -2.22 -27.78 -16.92
C PHE A 64 -2.45 -27.57 -15.43
N ILE A 65 -2.45 -28.63 -14.61
CA ILE A 65 -2.40 -28.50 -13.14
C ILE A 65 -1.06 -27.87 -12.72
N GLY A 66 0.06 -28.37 -13.26
CA GLY A 66 1.39 -27.82 -12.98
C GLY A 66 1.56 -26.39 -13.48
N PHE A 67 1.07 -26.12 -14.70
CA PHE A 67 1.05 -24.77 -15.26
C PHE A 67 0.23 -23.81 -14.40
N GLY A 68 -1.03 -24.13 -14.09
CA GLY A 68 -1.89 -23.27 -13.26
C GLY A 68 -1.39 -23.09 -11.83
N PHE A 69 -0.70 -24.09 -11.27
CA PHE A 69 -0.05 -23.97 -9.96
C PHE A 69 1.05 -22.92 -10.00
N VAL A 70 2.00 -23.04 -10.93
CA VAL A 70 3.12 -22.09 -11.04
C VAL A 70 2.61 -20.70 -11.41
N ASP A 71 1.63 -20.63 -12.30
CA ASP A 71 1.00 -19.39 -12.73
C ASP A 71 0.43 -18.58 -11.54
N ASN A 72 -0.40 -19.20 -10.70
CA ASN A 72 -0.93 -18.48 -9.53
C ASN A 72 0.10 -18.32 -8.41
N PHE A 73 0.97 -19.31 -8.18
CA PHE A 73 1.93 -19.28 -7.08
C PHE A 73 2.98 -18.18 -7.26
N ILE A 74 3.61 -18.12 -8.44
CA ILE A 74 4.62 -17.11 -8.77
C ILE A 74 3.96 -15.75 -8.93
N MET A 75 2.78 -15.65 -9.57
CA MET A 75 2.05 -14.39 -9.68
C MET A 75 1.82 -13.76 -8.30
N ILE A 76 1.35 -14.55 -7.32
CA ILE A 76 1.04 -14.04 -5.98
C ILE A 76 2.31 -13.58 -5.26
N ILE A 77 3.38 -14.38 -5.27
CA ILE A 77 4.63 -14.01 -4.58
C ILE A 77 5.32 -12.82 -5.26
N ALA A 78 5.43 -12.84 -6.59
CA ALA A 78 6.07 -11.76 -7.33
C ALA A 78 5.24 -10.48 -7.26
N GLY A 79 3.91 -10.58 -7.39
CA GLY A 79 2.99 -9.45 -7.28
C GLY A 79 3.04 -8.79 -5.91
N ASP A 80 3.06 -9.58 -4.82
CA ASP A 80 3.19 -9.08 -3.45
C ASP A 80 4.55 -8.40 -3.21
N TYR A 81 5.65 -9.03 -3.66
CA TYR A 81 6.98 -8.44 -3.57
C TYR A 81 7.08 -7.09 -4.32
N ILE A 82 6.45 -7.00 -5.50
CA ILE A 82 6.39 -5.77 -6.30
C ILE A 82 5.50 -4.71 -5.63
N ASP A 83 4.35 -5.07 -5.07
CA ASP A 83 3.49 -4.14 -4.33
C ASP A 83 4.21 -3.56 -3.11
N LEU A 84 4.92 -4.39 -2.34
CA LEU A 84 5.69 -3.94 -1.18
C LEU A 84 6.87 -3.05 -1.56
N THR A 85 7.56 -3.35 -2.66
CA THR A 85 8.80 -2.65 -3.05
C THR A 85 8.52 -1.42 -3.89
N LEU A 86 7.71 -1.55 -4.94
CA LEU A 86 7.46 -0.51 -5.95
C LEU A 86 6.14 0.23 -5.74
N GLY A 87 5.16 -0.37 -5.05
CA GLY A 87 3.91 0.31 -4.70
C GLY A 87 4.16 1.54 -3.83
N VAL A 88 5.12 1.45 -2.90
CA VAL A 88 5.51 2.55 -2.00
C VAL A 88 6.46 3.56 -2.67
N SER A 89 7.37 3.09 -3.54
CA SER A 89 8.40 3.96 -4.14
C SER A 89 7.96 4.66 -5.43
N LEU A 90 7.07 4.04 -6.22
CA LEU A 90 6.63 4.53 -7.52
C LEU A 90 5.12 4.82 -7.58
N GLY A 91 4.36 4.56 -6.51
CA GLY A 91 2.91 4.80 -6.47
C GLY A 91 2.11 3.88 -7.39
N ILE A 92 2.64 2.69 -7.71
CA ILE A 92 1.98 1.70 -8.55
C ILE A 92 0.84 1.04 -7.74
N SER A 93 -0.34 0.90 -8.33
CA SER A 93 -1.48 0.26 -7.65
C SER A 93 -1.24 -1.23 -7.42
N SER A 94 -1.82 -1.81 -6.36
CA SER A 94 -1.76 -3.26 -6.09
C SER A 94 -2.26 -4.10 -7.27
N MET A 95 -3.25 -3.60 -8.02
CA MET A 95 -3.75 -4.26 -9.22
C MET A 95 -2.72 -4.25 -10.37
N ALA A 96 -1.95 -3.17 -10.49
CA ALA A 96 -0.85 -3.10 -11.47
C ALA A 96 0.33 -3.99 -11.06
N ALA A 97 0.66 -4.07 -9.76
CA ALA A 97 1.66 -5.02 -9.25
C ALA A 97 1.27 -6.48 -9.52
N ALA A 98 -0.01 -6.84 -9.29
CA ALA A 98 -0.56 -8.15 -9.65
C ALA A 98 -0.48 -8.42 -11.17
N GLY A 99 -0.75 -7.41 -12.00
CA GLY A 99 -0.61 -7.51 -13.46
C GLY A 99 0.84 -7.78 -13.91
N ILE A 100 1.82 -7.17 -13.25
CA ILE A 100 3.25 -7.44 -13.49
C ILE A 100 3.61 -8.85 -12.98
N GLY A 101 3.08 -9.23 -11.82
CA GLY A 101 3.21 -10.59 -11.28
C GLY A 101 2.73 -11.65 -12.27
N ASN A 102 1.58 -11.43 -12.93
CA ASN A 102 1.04 -12.34 -13.95
C ASN A 102 2.01 -12.47 -15.14
N THR A 103 2.59 -11.36 -15.60
CA THR A 103 3.54 -11.38 -16.73
C THR A 103 4.81 -12.15 -16.40
N ILE A 104 5.33 -12.02 -15.18
CA ILE A 104 6.49 -12.79 -14.70
C ILE A 104 6.13 -14.28 -14.61
N SER A 105 4.92 -14.57 -14.15
CA SER A 105 4.42 -15.93 -14.00
C SER A 105 4.24 -16.65 -15.34
N ASP A 106 3.67 -15.97 -16.34
CA ASP A 106 3.53 -16.49 -17.70
C ASP A 106 4.89 -16.89 -18.30
N ILE A 107 5.92 -16.05 -18.11
CA ILE A 107 7.29 -16.32 -18.57
C ILE A 107 7.87 -17.56 -17.86
N ALA A 108 7.66 -17.68 -16.54
CA ALA A 108 8.10 -18.83 -15.77
C ALA A 108 7.33 -20.12 -16.15
N GLY A 109 6.03 -20.01 -16.41
CA GLY A 109 5.14 -21.09 -16.83
C GLY A 109 5.50 -21.68 -18.19
N LEU A 110 5.99 -20.85 -19.13
CA LEU A 110 6.53 -21.30 -20.42
C LEU A 110 7.78 -22.19 -20.24
N GLY A 111 8.63 -21.89 -19.26
CA GLY A 111 9.84 -22.68 -18.96
C GLY A 111 9.56 -24.05 -18.34
N LEU A 112 8.40 -24.20 -17.69
CA LEU A 112 8.01 -25.43 -17.00
C LEU A 112 7.46 -26.52 -17.91
N GLY A 113 7.07 -26.20 -19.15
CA GLY A 113 6.44 -27.13 -20.08
C GLY A 113 7.22 -28.43 -20.27
N ASN A 114 8.54 -28.36 -20.40
CA ASN A 114 9.40 -29.54 -20.57
C ASN A 114 9.48 -30.41 -19.30
N VAL A 115 9.47 -29.81 -18.11
CA VAL A 115 9.53 -30.52 -16.81
C VAL A 115 8.23 -31.28 -16.57
N VAL A 116 7.12 -30.67 -16.95
CA VAL A 116 5.78 -31.23 -16.81
C VAL A 116 5.55 -32.39 -17.78
N GLU A 117 6.05 -32.29 -19.01
CA GLU A 117 6.05 -33.40 -19.97
C GLU A 117 6.87 -34.59 -19.47
N ASP A 118 8.07 -34.34 -18.92
CA ASP A 118 8.93 -35.37 -18.32
C ASP A 118 8.29 -36.03 -17.09
N PHE A 119 7.56 -35.26 -16.28
CA PHE A 119 6.83 -35.76 -15.11
C PHE A 119 5.64 -36.65 -15.51
N CYS A 120 4.87 -36.24 -16.52
CA CYS A 120 3.77 -37.05 -17.06
C CYS A 120 4.27 -38.37 -17.67
N ALA A 121 5.45 -38.33 -18.30
CA ALA A 121 6.10 -39.54 -18.82
C ALA A 121 6.55 -40.51 -17.71
N ARG A 122 6.91 -39.99 -16.53
CA ARG A 122 7.32 -40.80 -15.35
C ARG A 122 6.15 -41.42 -14.59
N ILE A 123 4.97 -40.79 -14.59
CA ILE A 123 3.77 -41.31 -13.91
C ILE A 123 3.15 -42.51 -14.65
N GLY A 124 3.52 -42.74 -15.92
CA GLY A 124 3.10 -43.95 -16.65
C GLY A 124 1.61 -44.00 -16.95
N LEU A 125 0.98 -42.84 -17.20
CA LEU A 125 -0.44 -42.77 -17.54
C LEU A 125 -0.73 -43.54 -18.84
N PRO A 126 -1.86 -44.26 -18.91
CA PRO A 126 -2.25 -44.99 -20.10
C PRO A 126 -2.54 -44.01 -21.26
N VAL A 127 -1.76 -44.11 -22.33
CA VAL A 127 -1.95 -43.29 -23.54
C VAL A 127 -3.15 -43.85 -24.32
N PRO A 128 -4.20 -43.05 -24.57
CA PRO A 128 -5.32 -43.50 -25.39
C PRO A 128 -4.83 -43.71 -26.82
N ALA A 129 -5.03 -44.93 -27.35
CA ALA A 129 -4.63 -45.32 -28.70
C ALA A 129 -5.60 -44.76 -29.75
N LEU A 130 -5.58 -43.43 -29.94
CA LEU A 130 -6.42 -42.74 -30.92
C LEU A 130 -5.70 -42.57 -32.25
N THR A 131 -6.42 -42.76 -33.35
CA THR A 131 -5.91 -42.43 -34.69
C THR A 131 -5.82 -40.91 -34.89
N ASN A 132 -4.94 -40.47 -35.80
CA ASN A 132 -4.78 -39.04 -36.12
C ASN A 132 -6.11 -38.39 -36.57
N GLU A 133 -6.96 -39.14 -37.27
CA GLU A 133 -8.29 -38.69 -37.70
C GLU A 133 -9.26 -38.55 -36.53
N GLN A 134 -9.22 -39.45 -35.55
CA GLN A 134 -10.01 -39.35 -34.32
C GLN A 134 -9.57 -38.17 -33.43
N MET A 135 -8.29 -37.80 -33.45
CA MET A 135 -7.79 -36.63 -32.71
C MET A 135 -8.33 -35.29 -33.24
N LEU A 136 -8.77 -35.26 -34.49
CA LEU A 136 -9.35 -34.09 -35.14
C LEU A 136 -10.87 -33.98 -34.93
N LEU A 137 -11.53 -35.00 -34.38
CA LEU A 137 -12.97 -34.95 -34.10
C LEU A 137 -13.29 -33.87 -33.06
N LYS A 138 -14.48 -33.27 -33.19
CA LYS A 138 -14.97 -32.23 -32.25
C LYS A 138 -15.08 -32.76 -30.83
N SER A 139 -15.50 -34.02 -30.64
CA SER A 139 -15.58 -34.69 -29.34
C SER A 139 -14.23 -34.78 -28.65
N THR A 140 -13.18 -35.17 -29.38
CA THR A 140 -11.81 -35.24 -28.86
C THR A 140 -11.25 -33.86 -28.56
N ARG A 141 -11.49 -32.87 -29.43
CA ARG A 141 -11.10 -31.47 -29.19
C ARG A 141 -11.79 -30.91 -27.94
N LEU A 142 -13.08 -31.19 -27.76
CA LEU A 142 -13.82 -30.80 -26.58
C LEU A 142 -13.25 -31.46 -25.32
N ALA A 143 -12.99 -32.77 -25.34
CA ALA A 143 -12.37 -33.48 -24.23
C ALA A 143 -10.99 -32.91 -23.85
N LYS A 144 -10.16 -32.51 -24.83
CA LYS A 144 -8.88 -31.84 -24.60
C LYS A 144 -9.07 -30.49 -23.91
N VAL A 145 -9.97 -29.65 -24.41
CA VAL A 145 -10.25 -28.33 -23.84
C VAL A 145 -10.81 -28.49 -22.43
N THR A 146 -11.81 -29.36 -22.22
CA THR A 146 -12.40 -29.63 -20.90
C THR A 146 -11.36 -30.15 -19.91
N GLY A 147 -10.52 -31.11 -20.31
CA GLY A 147 -9.43 -31.60 -19.47
C GLY A 147 -8.44 -30.50 -19.09
N SER A 148 -8.05 -29.67 -20.05
CA SER A 148 -7.14 -28.54 -19.84
C SER A 148 -7.76 -27.50 -18.90
N SER A 149 -9.03 -27.13 -19.09
CA SER A 149 -9.73 -26.16 -18.24
C SER A 149 -9.88 -26.65 -16.80
N ILE A 150 -10.18 -27.94 -16.60
CA ILE A 150 -10.24 -28.54 -15.26
C ILE A 150 -8.84 -28.54 -14.64
N GLY A 151 -7.82 -28.92 -15.43
CA GLY A 151 -6.42 -28.90 -15.00
C GLY A 151 -5.96 -27.53 -14.53
N VAL A 152 -6.15 -26.49 -15.35
CA VAL A 152 -5.84 -25.09 -14.99
C VAL A 152 -6.58 -24.69 -13.72
N THR A 153 -7.89 -24.96 -13.63
CA THR A 153 -8.68 -24.60 -12.44
C THR A 153 -8.11 -25.23 -11.17
N ILE A 154 -7.81 -26.52 -11.18
CA ILE A 154 -7.22 -27.22 -10.03
C ILE A 154 -5.83 -26.66 -9.72
N GLY A 155 -5.00 -26.46 -10.74
CA GLY A 155 -3.68 -25.86 -10.60
C GLY A 155 -3.74 -24.48 -9.93
N CYS A 156 -4.61 -23.61 -10.43
CA CYS A 156 -4.85 -22.27 -9.89
C CYS A 156 -5.30 -22.31 -8.42
N LEU A 157 -6.19 -23.24 -8.05
CA LEU A 157 -6.62 -23.42 -6.66
C LEU A 157 -5.45 -23.83 -5.75
N LEU A 158 -4.59 -24.74 -6.21
CA LEU A 158 -3.38 -25.14 -5.48
C LEU A 158 -2.33 -24.02 -5.44
N GLY A 159 -2.20 -23.25 -6.51
CA GLY A 159 -1.27 -22.12 -6.60
C GLY A 159 -1.61 -20.95 -5.68
N MET A 160 -2.84 -20.92 -5.12
CA MET A 160 -3.25 -19.94 -4.11
C MET A 160 -2.75 -20.25 -2.69
N VAL A 161 -2.03 -21.35 -2.47
CA VAL A 161 -1.45 -21.70 -1.15
C VAL A 161 -0.65 -20.57 -0.49
N PRO A 162 0.14 -19.73 -1.21
CA PRO A 162 0.80 -18.58 -0.60
C PRO A 162 -0.14 -17.63 0.12
N LEU A 163 -1.42 -17.51 -0.27
CA LEU A 163 -2.41 -16.69 0.44
C LEU A 163 -2.68 -17.16 1.87
N LEU A 164 -2.35 -18.42 2.20
CA LEU A 164 -2.47 -18.95 3.56
C LEU A 164 -1.32 -18.48 4.47
N PHE A 165 -0.20 -18.04 3.90
CA PHE A 165 1.04 -17.71 4.62
C PHE A 165 1.52 -16.28 4.41
N LEU A 166 1.11 -15.64 3.30
CA LEU A 166 1.30 -14.22 3.08
C LEU A 166 0.39 -13.50 4.06
N GLU A 167 1.00 -12.84 5.03
CA GLU A 167 0.34 -11.79 5.80
C GLU A 167 -0.07 -10.72 4.80
N THR A 168 -1.28 -10.86 4.26
CA THR A 168 -1.95 -9.77 3.56
C THR A 168 -1.78 -8.55 4.44
N ARG A 169 -1.28 -7.42 3.89
CA ARG A 169 -1.43 -6.10 4.56
C ARG A 169 -2.77 -6.16 5.25
N PRO A 170 -2.84 -6.01 6.59
CA PRO A 170 -4.06 -6.32 7.31
C PRO A 170 -5.19 -5.64 6.56
N LYS A 171 -6.05 -6.48 5.94
CA LYS A 171 -7.44 -6.06 5.80
C LYS A 171 -7.79 -5.67 7.22
N ASN A 172 -8.46 -4.55 7.38
CA ASN A 172 -8.72 -3.88 8.65
C ASN A 172 -9.53 -4.75 9.66
N ASP A 173 -9.36 -6.06 9.67
CA ASP A 173 -9.58 -7.04 10.73
C ASP A 173 -8.55 -6.81 11.84
N ASN A 174 -8.52 -5.56 12.31
CA ASN A 174 -8.21 -5.31 13.71
C ASN A 174 -9.05 -6.29 14.53
N PRO A 175 -8.49 -6.99 15.55
CA PRO A 175 -9.34 -7.60 16.57
C PRO A 175 -10.30 -6.51 17.00
N ALA A 176 -11.61 -6.72 16.80
CA ALA A 176 -12.66 -5.70 16.80
C ALA A 176 -12.17 -4.43 17.51
N PRO A 177 -11.74 -3.39 16.76
CA PRO A 177 -11.06 -2.28 17.38
C PRO A 177 -12.04 -1.80 18.44
N SER A 178 -11.61 -1.73 19.70
CA SER A 178 -12.33 -0.97 20.71
C SER A 178 -12.78 0.30 19.99
N LYS A 179 -14.10 0.45 19.79
CA LYS A 179 -14.74 1.33 18.77
C LYS A 179 -13.81 2.50 18.44
N PRO A 180 -13.45 2.85 17.18
CA PRO A 180 -12.46 3.88 16.85
C PRO A 180 -12.55 5.17 17.70
N THR A 181 -13.76 5.50 18.15
CA THR A 181 -14.09 6.52 19.15
C THR A 181 -13.39 6.36 20.52
N ALA A 182 -13.26 5.16 21.07
CA ALA A 182 -12.66 4.85 22.37
C ALA A 182 -11.17 5.20 22.40
N ILE A 183 -10.34 4.67 21.49
CA ILE A 183 -8.91 5.01 21.47
C ILE A 183 -8.68 6.51 21.19
N ALA A 184 -9.47 7.10 20.30
CA ALA A 184 -9.40 8.54 20.03
C ALA A 184 -9.74 9.36 21.29
N SER A 185 -10.80 8.98 22.01
CA SER A 185 -11.21 9.63 23.25
C SER A 185 -10.18 9.46 24.36
N ASP A 186 -9.59 8.28 24.48
CA ASP A 186 -8.62 7.96 25.52
C ASP A 186 -7.30 8.69 25.28
N VAL A 187 -6.83 8.76 24.02
CA VAL A 187 -5.66 9.55 23.64
C VAL A 187 -5.91 11.04 23.90
N ALA A 188 -7.06 11.58 23.47
CA ALA A 188 -7.41 12.98 23.72
C ALA A 188 -7.48 13.29 25.22
N ARG A 189 -8.14 12.44 26.01
CA ARG A 189 -8.23 12.57 27.47
C ARG A 189 -6.86 12.51 28.12
N SER A 190 -5.98 11.61 27.68
CA SER A 190 -4.61 11.50 28.21
C SER A 190 -3.81 12.78 28.00
N VAL A 191 -3.89 13.39 26.82
CA VAL A 191 -3.20 14.65 26.53
C VAL A 191 -3.80 15.82 27.33
N LEU A 192 -5.13 15.90 27.42
CA LEU A 192 -5.81 16.94 28.21
C LEU A 192 -5.49 16.82 29.70
N GLN A 193 -5.60 15.62 30.27
CA GLN A 193 -5.28 15.36 31.67
C GLN A 193 -3.80 15.66 31.97
N TRP A 194 -2.88 15.30 31.06
CA TRP A 194 -1.47 15.67 31.20
C TRP A 194 -1.29 17.19 31.22
N PHE A 195 -1.96 17.91 30.31
CA PHE A 195 -1.87 19.36 30.21
C PHE A 195 -2.44 20.05 31.46
N GLU A 196 -3.60 19.59 31.93
CA GLU A 196 -4.29 20.12 33.11
C GLU A 196 -3.55 19.81 34.41
N SER A 197 -2.94 18.63 34.55
CA SER A 197 -2.22 18.24 35.77
C SER A 197 -0.79 18.81 35.86
N ASN A 198 -0.19 19.21 34.73
CA ASN A 198 1.17 19.70 34.72
C ASN A 198 1.27 21.15 35.22
N SER A 199 1.87 21.32 36.41
CA SER A 199 2.07 22.61 37.07
C SER A 199 2.82 23.67 36.22
N GLN A 200 3.64 23.25 35.26
CA GLN A 200 4.32 24.18 34.33
C GLN A 200 3.36 24.80 33.30
N CYS A 201 2.30 24.08 32.94
CA CYS A 201 1.27 24.51 32.01
C CYS A 201 0.21 25.39 32.69
N GLN A 202 -0.23 24.99 33.89
CA GLN A 202 -1.24 25.73 34.68
C GLN A 202 -0.85 27.18 34.97
N LYS A 203 0.44 27.48 35.14
CA LYS A 203 0.91 28.83 35.51
C LYS A 203 0.97 29.82 34.34
N LYS A 204 0.84 29.36 33.09
CA LYS A 204 1.14 30.17 31.90
C LYS A 204 -0.09 30.58 31.10
N VAL A 205 -1.23 29.94 31.30
CA VAL A 205 -2.45 30.19 30.51
C VAL A 205 -3.52 30.72 31.44
N LEU A 206 -3.95 31.96 31.21
CA LEU A 206 -5.10 32.53 31.90
C LEU A 206 -6.37 31.76 31.49
N PRO A 207 -7.36 31.55 32.39
CA PRO A 207 -8.59 30.83 32.05
C PRO A 207 -9.40 31.44 30.89
N SER A 208 -9.15 32.71 30.55
CA SER A 208 -9.79 33.44 29.45
C SER A 208 -9.09 33.29 28.09
N GLU A 209 -7.92 32.64 28.04
CA GLU A 209 -7.12 32.49 26.83
C GLU A 209 -7.17 31.06 26.30
N TRP A 210 -7.31 30.92 24.98
CA TRP A 210 -7.29 29.62 24.31
C TRP A 210 -6.23 29.60 23.20
N THR A 211 -5.67 28.43 22.98
CA THR A 211 -4.74 28.13 21.88
C THR A 211 -4.92 26.67 21.48
N VAL A 212 -4.36 26.29 20.33
CA VAL A 212 -4.31 24.90 19.91
C VAL A 212 -3.38 24.12 20.84
N LEU A 213 -3.81 22.93 21.25
CA LEU A 213 -3.07 21.92 22.01
C LEU A 213 -2.81 20.72 21.10
N ALA A 214 -1.61 20.17 21.14
CA ALA A 214 -1.28 18.92 20.47
C ALA A 214 -0.42 18.03 21.36
N GLY A 215 -0.55 16.72 21.20
CA GLY A 215 0.26 15.76 21.93
C GLY A 215 0.49 14.46 21.16
N ILE A 216 1.66 13.86 21.36
CA ILE A 216 2.03 12.56 20.80
C ILE A 216 2.02 11.55 21.93
N VAL A 217 1.21 10.50 21.76
CA VAL A 217 0.94 9.47 22.76
C VAL A 217 1.39 8.12 22.23
N LEU A 218 2.12 7.39 23.06
CA LEU A 218 2.46 5.99 22.87
C LEU A 218 1.31 5.13 23.39
N CYS A 219 0.88 4.16 22.60
CA CYS A 219 0.05 3.06 23.07
C CYS A 219 0.90 1.79 23.15
N SER A 220 0.87 1.13 24.30
CA SER A 220 1.58 -0.12 24.60
C SER A 220 0.57 -1.24 24.86
N PRO A 221 0.91 -2.52 24.63
CA PRO A 221 0.01 -3.64 24.92
C PRO A 221 0.05 -3.99 26.42
N SER A 222 -0.30 -3.05 27.30
CA SER A 222 -0.39 -3.34 28.73
C SER A 222 -1.80 -3.83 29.07
N SER A 223 -1.87 -4.82 29.96
CA SER A 223 -3.12 -5.25 30.62
C SER A 223 -3.64 -4.22 31.61
N GLU A 224 -2.77 -3.34 32.12
CA GLU A 224 -3.15 -2.24 33.02
C GLU A 224 -3.58 -0.99 32.23
N PRO A 225 -4.79 -0.44 32.47
CA PRO A 225 -5.31 0.71 31.72
C PRO A 225 -4.42 1.96 31.79
N ASN A 226 -3.77 2.20 32.94
CA ASN A 226 -2.90 3.36 33.15
C ASN A 226 -1.56 3.26 32.41
N ASP A 227 -1.06 2.05 32.16
CA ASP A 227 0.21 1.84 31.45
C ASP A 227 0.01 1.67 29.94
N LYS A 228 -1.25 1.59 29.50
CA LYS A 228 -1.60 1.45 28.09
C LYS A 228 -1.27 2.70 27.28
N LEU A 229 -1.43 3.90 27.85
CA LEU A 229 -1.22 5.17 27.15
C LEU A 229 -0.20 6.04 27.87
N ARG A 230 0.89 6.38 27.17
CA ARG A 230 1.95 7.24 27.69
C ARG A 230 2.13 8.47 26.83
N VAL A 231 1.90 9.65 27.39
CA VAL A 231 2.11 10.93 26.70
C VAL A 231 3.61 11.20 26.57
N LEU A 232 4.13 11.23 25.33
CA LEU A 232 5.57 11.43 25.07
C LEU A 232 5.93 12.90 24.87
N ALA A 233 5.05 13.65 24.21
CA ALA A 233 5.28 15.05 23.90
C ALA A 233 3.96 15.82 23.89
N VAL A 234 3.97 17.04 24.41
CA VAL A 234 2.83 17.96 24.39
C VAL A 234 3.33 19.35 24.06
N ALA A 235 2.57 20.09 23.27
CA ALA A 235 2.84 21.49 22.99
C ALA A 235 1.55 22.27 22.71
N THR A 236 1.63 23.58 22.90
CA THR A 236 0.59 24.52 22.48
C THR A 236 1.16 25.55 21.52
N GLY A 237 0.31 26.10 20.66
CA GLY A 237 0.66 27.25 19.84
C GLY A 237 -0.04 27.30 18.49
N ASN A 238 -0.08 28.49 17.90
CA ASN A 238 -0.78 28.79 16.65
C ASN A 238 -0.10 29.91 15.83
N LYS A 239 1.18 30.17 16.09
CA LYS A 239 1.94 31.27 15.47
C LYS A 239 3.14 30.74 14.68
N CYS A 240 3.58 31.53 13.73
CA CYS A 240 4.77 31.28 12.93
C CYS A 240 5.60 32.55 12.79
N LEU A 241 6.88 32.37 12.55
CA LEU A 241 7.82 33.44 12.32
C LEU A 241 7.62 34.07 10.93
N GLY A 242 7.78 35.39 10.85
CA GLY A 242 7.81 36.13 9.59
C GLY A 242 9.18 36.05 8.91
N ARG A 243 9.26 36.38 7.61
CA ARG A 243 10.52 36.30 6.83
C ARG A 243 11.66 37.12 7.45
N ARG A 244 11.33 38.30 7.98
CA ARG A 244 12.29 39.24 8.58
C ARG A 244 13.04 38.64 9.77
N ASP A 245 12.35 37.83 10.55
CA ASP A 245 12.87 37.31 11.81
C ASP A 245 13.53 35.93 11.64
N LEU A 246 13.58 35.39 10.41
CA LEU A 246 14.31 34.17 10.09
C LEU A 246 15.80 34.34 10.44
N ASN A 247 16.36 33.33 11.08
CA ASN A 247 17.77 33.30 11.47
C ASN A 247 18.48 32.14 10.77
N ALA A 248 19.59 32.44 10.08
CA ALA A 248 20.36 31.47 9.32
C ALA A 248 21.17 30.52 10.21
N ASP A 249 21.50 30.93 11.44
CA ASP A 249 22.25 30.14 12.42
C ASP A 249 21.41 29.03 13.07
N GLY A 250 20.10 28.99 12.79
CA GLY A 250 19.19 27.95 13.29
C GLY A 250 18.78 28.14 14.75
N LEU A 251 18.95 29.34 15.31
CA LEU A 251 18.66 29.64 16.73
C LEU A 251 17.18 29.96 17.01
N VAL A 252 16.36 30.11 15.97
CA VAL A 252 14.95 30.50 16.09
C VAL A 252 14.02 29.42 15.54
N VAL A 253 12.87 29.24 16.20
CA VAL A 253 11.84 28.29 15.75
C VAL A 253 10.92 28.97 14.74
N ASN A 254 10.98 28.51 13.48
CA ASN A 254 10.20 29.10 12.38
C ASN A 254 8.69 28.87 12.49
N ASP A 255 8.28 27.80 13.15
CA ASP A 255 6.88 27.36 13.22
C ASP A 255 6.54 26.85 14.62
N CYS A 256 5.66 27.57 15.28
CA CYS A 256 5.21 27.33 16.64
C CYS A 256 3.74 26.87 16.67
N HIS A 257 3.23 26.23 15.61
CA HIS A 257 2.00 25.47 15.71
C HIS A 257 2.18 24.27 16.64
N ALA A 258 1.16 23.98 17.45
CA ALA A 258 1.18 22.96 18.49
C ALA A 258 1.69 21.61 17.98
N GLU A 259 1.15 21.11 16.88
CA GLU A 259 1.51 19.83 16.27
C GLU A 259 2.95 19.80 15.74
N VAL A 260 3.47 20.94 15.28
CA VAL A 260 4.86 21.08 14.84
C VAL A 260 5.81 21.08 16.03
N LEU A 261 5.45 21.79 17.10
CA LEU A 261 6.22 21.81 18.34
C LEU A 261 6.18 20.46 19.07
N ALA A 262 5.04 19.77 19.09
CA ALA A 262 4.90 18.45 19.68
C ALA A 262 5.82 17.44 18.98
N ARG A 263 5.88 17.47 17.63
CA ARG A 263 6.87 16.68 16.89
C ARG A 263 8.31 17.07 17.25
N ARG A 264 8.64 18.36 17.34
CA ARG A 264 10.00 18.80 17.73
C ARG A 264 10.38 18.35 19.14
N ALA A 265 9.42 18.34 20.06
CA ALA A 265 9.60 17.79 21.41
C ALA A 265 9.81 16.28 21.36
N LEU A 266 9.07 15.54 20.52
CA LEU A 266 9.33 14.13 20.26
C LEU A 266 10.76 13.90 19.76
N LEU A 267 11.31 14.75 18.88
CA LEU A 267 12.70 14.60 18.43
C LEU A 267 13.70 14.66 19.60
N ARG A 268 13.44 15.49 20.61
CA ARG A 268 14.28 15.53 21.83
C ARG A 268 14.20 14.22 22.60
N TYR A 269 13.01 13.63 22.70
CA TYR A 269 12.84 12.30 23.27
C TYR A 269 13.61 11.23 22.47
N LEU A 270 13.54 11.27 21.14
CA LEU A 270 14.30 10.35 20.29
C LEU A 270 15.83 10.50 20.43
N TYR A 271 16.34 11.73 20.54
CA TYR A 271 17.77 11.95 20.84
C TYR A 271 18.16 11.38 22.21
N ALA A 272 17.32 11.53 23.23
CA ALA A 272 17.56 10.95 24.54
C ALA A 272 17.58 9.42 24.50
N GLU A 273 16.67 8.80 23.74
CA GLU A 273 16.68 7.35 23.50
C GLU A 273 17.96 6.92 22.77
N ALA A 274 18.37 7.61 21.71
CA ALA A 274 19.59 7.27 20.97
C ALA A 274 20.85 7.33 21.85
N LEU A 275 20.98 8.38 22.67
CA LEU A 275 22.09 8.50 23.63
C LEU A 275 22.07 7.37 24.65
N SER A 276 20.90 7.08 25.23
CA SER A 276 20.72 6.00 26.19
C SER A 276 21.14 4.64 25.62
N TRP A 277 20.70 4.33 24.39
CA TRP A 277 21.08 3.12 23.66
C TRP A 277 22.58 3.06 23.31
N GLN A 278 23.21 4.20 23.09
CA GLN A 278 24.65 4.28 22.83
C GLN A 278 25.47 4.01 24.10
N GLU A 279 25.02 4.49 25.26
CA GLU A 279 25.73 4.37 26.53
C GLU A 279 25.56 2.99 27.19
N ASN A 280 24.34 2.43 27.20
CA ASN A 280 24.04 1.22 27.99
C ASN A 280 23.69 -0.02 27.15
N GLY A 281 23.64 0.09 25.82
CA GLY A 281 23.46 -1.05 24.93
C GLY A 281 22.15 -1.84 25.15
N LEU A 282 22.25 -3.17 25.25
CA LEU A 282 21.12 -4.12 25.30
C LEU A 282 20.39 -4.17 26.66
N GLU A 283 21.01 -3.69 27.74
CA GLU A 283 20.44 -3.74 29.10
C GLU A 283 19.22 -2.81 29.28
N LEU A 284 19.06 -1.81 28.40
CA LEU A 284 17.91 -0.89 28.38
C LEU A 284 16.68 -1.43 27.64
N SER A 285 16.79 -2.60 27.01
CA SER A 285 15.74 -3.15 26.15
C SER A 285 14.40 -3.28 26.87
N GLU A 286 14.36 -3.43 28.19
CA GLU A 286 13.07 -3.58 28.90
C GLU A 286 12.28 -2.26 28.99
N HIS A 287 12.95 -1.12 29.18
CA HIS A 287 12.28 0.17 29.41
C HIS A 287 12.16 1.05 28.16
N SER A 288 13.00 0.82 27.15
CA SER A 288 12.91 1.54 25.87
C SER A 288 11.69 1.09 25.06
N ILE A 289 11.11 2.03 24.31
CA ILE A 289 10.03 1.73 23.34
C ILE A 289 10.60 1.22 22.01
N PHE A 290 11.91 1.26 21.86
CA PHE A 290 12.63 0.80 20.68
C PHE A 290 13.28 -0.55 20.95
N GLU A 291 13.59 -1.25 19.87
CA GLU A 291 14.48 -2.40 19.85
C GLU A 291 15.47 -2.25 18.71
N ARG A 292 16.54 -3.03 18.73
CA ARG A 292 17.56 -2.95 17.69
C ARG A 292 17.19 -3.86 16.53
N HIS A 293 17.04 -3.28 15.34
CA HIS A 293 16.79 -4.03 14.13
C HIS A 293 17.96 -5.00 13.87
N SER A 294 17.63 -6.26 13.59
CA SER A 294 18.58 -7.36 13.44
C SER A 294 19.66 -7.08 12.38
N THR A 295 19.25 -6.60 11.20
CA THR A 295 20.14 -6.33 10.07
C THR A 295 20.72 -4.91 10.05
N SER A 296 19.88 -3.86 10.06
CA SER A 296 20.35 -2.48 9.90
C SER A 296 21.05 -1.92 11.14
N ARG A 297 20.93 -2.58 12.30
CA ARG A 297 21.42 -2.12 13.61
C ARG A 297 20.85 -0.79 14.08
N ARG A 298 19.90 -0.21 13.33
CA ARG A 298 19.13 0.97 13.73
C ARG A 298 18.05 0.58 14.72
N LEU A 299 17.59 1.57 15.48
CA LEU A 299 16.50 1.45 16.41
C LEU A 299 15.17 1.47 15.65
N VAL A 300 14.34 0.48 15.90
CA VAL A 300 12.99 0.36 15.34
C VAL A 300 11.98 0.39 16.49
N LEU A 301 10.85 1.06 16.28
CA LEU A 301 9.77 1.06 17.27
C LEU A 301 9.32 -0.39 17.47
N LYS A 302 9.25 -0.85 18.72
CA LYS A 302 8.82 -2.21 19.04
C LYS A 302 7.44 -2.49 18.41
N PRO A 303 7.23 -3.64 17.75
CA PRO A 303 6.02 -3.92 16.95
C PRO A 303 4.70 -3.75 17.71
N GLN A 304 4.72 -4.00 19.01
CA GLN A 304 3.56 -3.89 19.87
C GLN A 304 3.19 -2.45 20.27
N HIS A 305 4.05 -1.47 19.97
CA HIS A 305 3.81 -0.07 20.30
C HIS A 305 3.28 0.69 19.09
N SER A 306 2.38 1.64 19.33
CA SER A 306 1.87 2.56 18.32
C SER A 306 1.94 4.01 18.78
N LEU A 307 2.12 4.94 17.83
CA LEU A 307 2.17 6.38 18.11
C LEU A 307 0.92 7.07 17.58
N HIS A 308 0.31 7.91 18.40
CA HIS A 308 -0.93 8.61 18.09
C HIS A 308 -0.73 10.10 18.29
N LEU A 309 -1.11 10.91 17.30
CA LEU A 309 -1.07 12.36 17.40
C LEU A 309 -2.48 12.89 17.69
N PHE A 310 -2.62 13.65 18.78
CA PHE A 310 -3.81 14.45 19.07
C PHE A 310 -3.56 15.91 18.72
N ILE A 311 -4.55 16.57 18.13
CA ILE A 311 -4.60 18.02 17.89
C ILE A 311 -5.99 18.53 18.28
N SER A 312 -6.07 19.59 19.08
CA SER A 312 -7.33 20.15 19.55
C SER A 312 -8.11 20.93 18.47
N GLU A 313 -7.54 21.07 17.28
CA GLU A 313 -8.16 21.71 16.12
C GLU A 313 -7.63 21.07 14.84
N ALA A 314 -8.45 21.06 13.78
CA ALA A 314 -8.04 20.55 12.48
C ALA A 314 -6.75 21.25 12.01
N PRO A 315 -5.74 20.50 11.54
CA PRO A 315 -4.46 21.09 11.17
C PRO A 315 -4.65 22.06 10.01
N CYS A 316 -4.05 23.26 10.13
CA CYS A 316 -4.19 24.28 9.10
C CYS A 316 -3.67 23.79 7.75
N GLY A 317 -4.32 24.24 6.67
CA GLY A 317 -4.07 23.73 5.31
C GLY A 317 -5.29 23.02 4.77
N ASP A 318 -5.05 21.93 4.04
CA ASP A 318 -6.05 21.14 3.34
C ASP A 318 -7.07 20.47 4.26
N ALA A 319 -6.60 19.95 5.40
CA ALA A 319 -7.45 19.29 6.39
C ALA A 319 -8.44 20.24 7.09
N ALA A 320 -8.26 21.56 6.93
CA ALA A 320 -9.19 22.57 7.43
C ALA A 320 -10.22 23.02 6.36
N ILE A 321 -10.25 22.35 5.19
CA ILE A 321 -11.21 22.55 4.12
C ILE A 321 -12.20 21.37 4.15
N TYR A 322 -13.36 21.57 4.77
CA TYR A 322 -14.37 20.52 4.90
C TYR A 322 -15.78 21.12 5.02
N GLU A 323 -16.79 20.31 4.72
CA GLU A 323 -18.19 20.72 4.87
C GLU A 323 -18.59 20.72 6.36
N LEU A 324 -19.14 21.84 6.81
CA LEU A 324 -19.71 22.00 8.13
C LEU A 324 -21.11 21.37 8.15
N ARG A 325 -21.43 20.73 9.27
CA ARG A 325 -22.78 20.26 9.55
C ARG A 325 -23.75 21.45 9.59
N HIS A 326 -24.98 21.23 9.13
CA HIS A 326 -25.96 22.32 8.93
C HIS A 326 -26.32 23.04 10.23
N ASP A 327 -26.40 22.32 11.35
CA ASP A 327 -26.59 22.86 12.70
C ASP A 327 -25.49 23.88 13.08
N VAL A 328 -24.23 23.56 12.79
CA VAL A 328 -23.09 24.44 13.05
C VAL A 328 -23.12 25.67 12.13
N VAL A 329 -23.52 25.49 10.87
CA VAL A 329 -23.68 26.62 9.94
C VAL A 329 -24.75 27.58 10.47
N ASP A 330 -25.86 27.06 10.97
CA ASP A 330 -26.97 27.85 11.51
C ASP A 330 -26.56 28.64 12.76
N GLU A 331 -25.84 28.01 13.70
CA GLU A 331 -25.27 28.70 14.86
C GLU A 331 -24.31 29.82 14.45
N LEU A 332 -23.42 29.57 13.47
CA LEU A 332 -22.46 30.57 12.99
C LEU A 332 -23.15 31.74 12.29
N VAL A 333 -24.24 31.48 11.56
CA VAL A 333 -25.06 32.53 10.93
C VAL A 333 -25.73 33.37 12.01
N GLN A 334 -26.39 32.74 13.00
CA GLN A 334 -27.04 33.44 14.11
C GLN A 334 -26.05 34.32 14.90
N GLN A 335 -24.86 33.81 15.20
CA GLN A 335 -23.81 34.59 15.89
C GLN A 335 -23.32 35.78 15.07
N ARG A 336 -23.24 35.65 13.74
CA ARG A 336 -22.84 36.77 12.85
C ARG A 336 -23.94 37.82 12.77
N GLU A 337 -25.19 37.40 12.60
CA GLU A 337 -26.34 38.30 12.56
C GLU A 337 -26.44 39.09 13.86
N ALA A 338 -26.21 38.45 15.01
CA ALA A 338 -26.15 39.11 16.32
C ALA A 338 -25.01 40.15 16.43
N LYS A 339 -23.87 39.95 15.75
CA LYS A 339 -22.72 40.87 15.78
C LYS A 339 -22.78 41.99 14.76
N THR A 340 -23.38 41.75 13.59
CA THR A 340 -23.35 42.71 12.46
C THR A 340 -24.68 43.40 12.21
N GLY A 341 -25.79 42.93 12.79
CA GLY A 341 -27.11 43.53 12.62
C GLY A 341 -27.66 43.48 11.18
N GLN A 342 -26.96 42.81 10.26
CA GLN A 342 -27.37 42.64 8.86
C GLN A 342 -27.88 41.22 8.65
N ALA A 343 -29.20 41.07 8.57
CA ALA A 343 -29.84 39.84 8.15
C ALA A 343 -29.82 39.73 6.62
N GLY A 344 -29.23 38.65 6.09
CA GLY A 344 -29.67 38.10 4.80
C GLY A 344 -28.95 38.49 3.49
N GLN A 345 -27.68 38.89 3.44
CA GLN A 345 -27.03 39.19 2.13
C GLN A 345 -25.64 38.58 1.83
N ARG A 346 -25.13 37.63 2.62
CA ARG A 346 -23.89 36.89 2.28
C ARG A 346 -24.12 35.40 2.12
N GLU A 347 -23.48 34.80 1.10
CA GLU A 347 -23.52 33.37 0.77
C GLU A 347 -23.40 32.51 2.04
N ARG A 348 -24.38 31.63 2.26
CA ARG A 348 -24.42 30.64 3.32
C ARG A 348 -23.38 29.55 3.01
N SER A 349 -22.10 29.85 3.23
CA SER A 349 -21.02 28.93 2.89
C SER A 349 -20.98 27.79 3.92
N ALA A 350 -21.43 26.61 3.49
CA ALA A 350 -21.34 25.36 4.25
C ALA A 350 -19.92 24.79 4.30
N LEU A 351 -18.93 25.44 3.70
CA LEU A 351 -17.53 24.99 3.69
C LEU A 351 -16.72 25.77 4.72
N ARG A 352 -16.04 25.07 5.62
CA ARG A 352 -14.95 25.67 6.39
C ARG A 352 -13.79 25.94 5.44
N LEU A 353 -13.28 27.16 5.47
CA LEU A 353 -12.18 27.60 4.62
C LEU A 353 -10.88 27.69 5.41
N THR A 354 -9.76 27.42 4.75
CA THR A 354 -8.44 27.55 5.35
C THR A 354 -7.87 28.95 5.12
N GLY A 355 -7.19 29.48 6.14
CA GLY A 355 -6.38 30.70 5.99
C GLY A 355 -5.11 30.45 5.17
N ALA A 356 -4.68 29.19 5.03
CA ALA A 356 -3.46 28.84 4.32
C ALA A 356 -3.58 29.12 2.82
N LYS A 357 -2.52 29.71 2.24
CA LYS A 357 -2.50 30.15 0.84
C LYS A 357 -1.80 29.12 -0.02
N ALA A 358 -2.41 28.75 -1.15
CA ALA A 358 -1.79 27.86 -2.12
C ALA A 358 -0.42 28.43 -2.55
N HIS A 359 0.59 27.56 -2.63
CA HIS A 359 1.89 27.94 -3.16
C HIS A 359 1.77 27.99 -4.70
N SER A 360 1.35 29.13 -5.26
CA SER A 360 1.05 29.23 -6.69
C SER A 360 2.32 29.30 -7.55
N LYS A 361 2.44 28.39 -8.51
CA LYS A 361 2.50 28.70 -9.95
C LYS A 361 1.82 27.55 -10.72
N ARG A 362 0.52 27.65 -11.05
CA ARG A 362 0.16 27.17 -12.40
C ARG A 362 0.86 28.12 -13.38
N PRO A 363 1.36 27.65 -14.54
CA PRO A 363 1.71 28.57 -15.61
C PRO A 363 0.52 29.50 -15.81
N ARG A 364 0.73 30.82 -15.77
CA ARG A 364 -0.28 31.72 -16.30
C ARG A 364 -0.39 31.33 -17.76
N ASP A 365 -1.54 30.82 -18.17
CA ASP A 365 -1.94 30.99 -19.56
C ASP A 365 -1.95 32.52 -19.77
N GLU A 366 -1.14 33.00 -20.71
CA GLU A 366 -0.93 34.43 -20.96
C GLU A 366 -2.22 35.15 -21.43
N ASP A 367 -3.32 34.42 -21.60
CA ASP A 367 -4.62 34.90 -22.07
C ASP A 367 -5.75 34.85 -21.01
N ALA A 368 -5.47 34.57 -19.74
CA ALA A 368 -6.50 34.62 -18.70
C ALA A 368 -6.69 36.06 -18.17
N ASP A 369 -7.84 36.63 -18.51
CA ASP A 369 -8.45 37.86 -17.99
C ASP A 369 -8.08 38.16 -16.52
N ASP A 370 -7.89 39.45 -16.21
CA ASP A 370 -7.45 39.97 -14.90
C ASP A 370 -8.55 39.86 -13.81
N THR A 371 -9.45 38.90 -13.98
CA THR A 371 -10.48 38.53 -13.02
C THR A 371 -9.84 37.74 -11.86
N PRO A 372 -10.00 38.18 -10.60
CA PRO A 372 -9.47 37.44 -9.45
C PRO A 372 -9.99 36.01 -9.49
N PRO A 373 -9.13 34.98 -9.32
CA PRO A 373 -9.59 33.60 -9.36
C PRO A 373 -10.69 33.41 -8.32
N ASP A 374 -11.82 32.87 -8.79
CA ASP A 374 -13.01 32.62 -7.98
C ASP A 374 -12.60 32.01 -6.63
N LYS A 375 -13.04 32.63 -5.52
CA LYS A 375 -12.59 32.25 -4.15
C LYS A 375 -12.79 30.76 -3.84
N LYS A 376 -13.70 30.09 -4.56
CA LYS A 376 -13.95 28.64 -4.52
C LYS A 376 -12.76 27.82 -5.06
N PHE A 377 -12.08 28.25 -6.13
CA PHE A 377 -10.89 27.56 -6.67
C PHE A 377 -9.64 27.72 -5.80
N ALA A 378 -9.54 28.80 -5.03
CA ALA A 378 -8.43 29.00 -4.07
C ALA A 378 -8.44 28.01 -2.89
N GLN A 379 -9.55 27.29 -2.70
CA GLN A 379 -9.83 26.39 -1.58
C GLN A 379 -10.00 24.93 -2.04
N ALA A 380 -9.45 24.57 -3.21
CA ALA A 380 -9.41 23.18 -3.67
C ALA A 380 -8.45 22.31 -2.84
N VAL A 381 -8.84 21.06 -2.58
CA VAL A 381 -8.00 20.08 -1.89
C VAL A 381 -6.87 19.56 -2.78
N GLY A 382 -5.82 18.99 -2.18
CA GLY A 382 -4.69 18.39 -2.89
C GLY A 382 -3.63 19.39 -3.38
N ILE A 383 -3.61 20.61 -2.82
CA ILE A 383 -2.65 21.66 -3.19
C ILE A 383 -1.79 22.01 -1.98
N ALA A 384 -0.47 22.03 -2.16
CA ALA A 384 0.46 22.45 -1.13
C ALA A 384 0.27 23.94 -0.79
N ARG A 385 0.21 24.26 0.51
CA ARG A 385 -0.14 25.58 1.03
C ARG A 385 0.92 26.10 2.00
N VAL A 386 1.18 27.40 1.94
CA VAL A 386 1.92 28.11 2.99
C VAL A 386 0.92 28.56 4.04
N LYS A 387 1.30 28.50 5.31
CA LYS A 387 0.50 29.01 6.42
C LYS A 387 0.15 30.48 6.18
N SER A 388 -1.05 30.85 6.63
CA SER A 388 -1.59 32.20 6.48
C SER A 388 -0.64 33.25 7.07
N GLY A 389 0.18 33.86 6.22
CA GLY A 389 0.58 35.25 6.43
C GLY A 389 -0.69 36.06 6.22
N ARG A 390 -1.20 36.68 7.27
CA ARG A 390 -2.22 37.73 7.19
C ARG A 390 -1.90 38.61 5.97
N SER A 391 -2.76 38.61 4.94
CA SER A 391 -2.46 39.28 3.66
C SER A 391 -2.38 40.81 3.81
N ASP A 392 -2.92 41.32 4.92
CA ASP A 392 -2.76 42.68 5.43
C ASP A 392 -1.38 42.97 6.02
N LEU A 393 -0.53 41.95 6.26
CA LEU A 393 0.84 42.15 6.71
C LEU A 393 1.80 42.39 5.54
N PRO A 394 2.79 43.28 5.71
CA PRO A 394 3.92 43.42 4.79
C PRO A 394 4.60 42.09 4.48
N LEU A 395 5.15 41.94 3.28
CA LEU A 395 5.72 40.69 2.79
C LEU A 395 6.80 40.13 3.74
N GLU A 396 7.62 40.99 4.34
CA GLU A 396 8.66 40.57 5.27
C GLU A 396 8.13 40.04 6.62
N LYS A 397 6.87 40.32 6.97
CA LYS A 397 6.20 39.76 8.17
C LYS A 397 5.39 38.51 7.86
N GLN A 398 5.23 38.13 6.59
CA GLN A 398 4.52 36.92 6.21
C GLN A 398 5.39 35.68 6.45
N THR A 399 4.77 34.58 6.86
CA THR A 399 5.49 33.32 7.07
C THR A 399 5.78 32.60 5.74
N LEU A 400 6.86 31.83 5.70
CA LEU A 400 7.18 30.90 4.62
C LEU A 400 6.90 29.44 5.01
N SER A 401 6.41 29.21 6.23
CA SER A 401 6.18 27.85 6.74
C SER A 401 5.01 27.18 6.01
N MET A 402 5.24 25.97 5.49
CA MET A 402 4.17 25.13 4.92
C MET A 402 3.07 24.83 5.95
N SER A 403 1.86 24.57 5.45
CA SER A 403 0.69 24.24 6.25
C SER A 403 0.92 22.98 7.09
N CYS A 404 0.17 22.83 8.18
CA CYS A 404 0.29 21.64 9.03
C CYS A 404 -0.23 20.40 8.33
N SER A 405 -1.25 20.50 7.48
CA SER A 405 -1.70 19.39 6.64
C SER A 405 -0.57 18.87 5.73
N ASP A 406 0.15 19.77 5.05
CA ASP A 406 1.27 19.38 4.17
C ASP A 406 2.43 18.76 4.97
N LYS A 407 2.68 19.28 6.17
CA LYS A 407 3.70 18.74 7.07
C LYS A 407 3.33 17.35 7.58
N LEU A 408 2.06 17.12 7.94
CA LEU A 408 1.56 15.80 8.33
C LEU A 408 1.67 14.82 7.16
N ALA A 409 1.29 15.22 5.94
CA ALA A 409 1.48 14.41 4.75
C ALA A 409 2.96 14.04 4.54
N LYS A 410 3.87 15.01 4.70
CA LYS A 410 5.32 14.75 4.67
C LYS A 410 5.76 13.75 5.74
N TRP A 411 5.26 13.85 6.97
CA TRP A 411 5.62 12.93 8.05
C TRP A 411 5.04 11.54 7.85
N ASN A 412 3.86 11.42 7.23
CA ASN A 412 3.29 10.13 6.86
C ASN A 412 4.10 9.44 5.75
N ALA A 413 4.77 10.20 4.88
CA ALA A 413 5.62 9.63 3.83
C ALA A 413 7.06 9.35 4.27
N LEU A 414 7.66 10.24 5.07
CA LEU A 414 9.09 10.20 5.41
C LEU A 414 9.40 9.85 6.86
N GLY A 415 8.37 9.74 7.70
CA GLY A 415 8.48 9.54 9.14
C GLY A 415 8.66 10.83 9.94
N LEU A 416 8.43 10.72 11.24
CA LEU A 416 8.48 11.81 12.21
C LEU A 416 9.90 12.25 12.54
N GLN A 417 10.87 11.34 12.54
CA GLN A 417 12.25 11.52 13.04
C GLN A 417 13.05 12.60 12.27
N GLY A 418 12.77 12.81 10.99
CA GLY A 418 13.55 13.73 10.15
C GLY A 418 14.94 13.18 9.77
N SER A 419 15.68 13.93 8.96
CA SER A 419 16.88 13.42 8.28
C SER A 419 18.03 13.05 9.23
N LEU A 420 18.28 13.84 10.28
CA LEU A 420 19.40 13.60 11.18
C LEU A 420 19.23 12.30 11.99
N LEU A 421 18.02 12.06 12.48
CA LEU A 421 17.73 10.89 13.31
C LEU A 421 17.62 9.58 12.51
N LEU A 422 17.49 9.63 11.18
CA LEU A 422 17.53 8.43 10.30
C LEU A 422 18.85 7.65 10.37
N GLN A 423 19.91 8.26 10.90
CA GLN A 423 21.18 7.57 11.12
C GLN A 423 21.07 6.52 12.24
N TRP A 424 20.21 6.76 13.24
CA TRP A 424 20.04 5.89 14.40
C TRP A 424 18.72 5.13 14.39
N PHE A 425 17.67 5.67 13.76
CA PHE A 425 16.33 5.10 13.75
C PHE A 425 15.89 4.69 12.35
N GLU A 426 15.16 3.58 12.25
CA GLU A 426 14.27 3.36 11.09
C GLU A 426 13.17 4.43 11.04
N PRO A 427 12.52 4.66 9.88
CA PRO A 427 11.42 5.60 9.78
C PRO A 427 10.30 5.33 10.81
N ILE A 428 9.92 6.36 11.58
CA ILE A 428 8.93 6.27 12.65
C ILE A 428 7.64 6.94 12.19
N PHE A 429 6.52 6.22 12.18
CA PHE A 429 5.25 6.72 11.69
C PHE A 429 4.19 6.83 12.80
N LEU A 430 3.19 7.66 12.54
CA LEU A 430 1.97 7.69 13.34
C LEU A 430 1.04 6.56 12.90
N SER A 431 0.43 5.89 13.86
CA SER A 431 -0.64 4.92 13.63
C SER A 431 -2.00 5.59 13.50
N SER A 432 -2.21 6.75 14.16
CA SER A 432 -3.38 7.58 13.92
C SER A 432 -3.14 9.06 14.20
N PHE A 433 -3.97 9.91 13.59
CA PHE A 433 -4.13 11.30 13.97
C PHE A 433 -5.57 11.52 14.46
N ILE A 434 -5.74 12.31 15.50
CA ILE A 434 -7.01 12.56 16.18
C ILE A 434 -7.20 14.07 16.27
N SER A 435 -8.35 14.56 15.80
CA SER A 435 -8.74 15.97 15.86
C SER A 435 -10.02 16.11 16.68
N SER A 436 -10.10 17.07 17.61
CA SER A 436 -11.32 17.32 18.37
C SER A 436 -12.37 18.13 17.62
N THR A 437 -11.99 18.85 16.56
CA THR A 437 -12.96 19.43 15.61
C THR A 437 -13.17 18.42 14.49
N GLY A 438 -14.37 17.85 14.44
CA GLY A 438 -14.68 16.62 13.69
C GLY A 438 -14.50 16.69 12.17
N PHE A 439 -14.23 15.51 11.62
CA PHE A 439 -14.69 15.05 10.31
C PHE A 439 -16.01 14.31 10.49
#